data_AF-A0ABD5DG69-F1
#
_entry.id   AF-A0ABD5DG69-F1
#
_cell.length_a   1.000
_cell.length_b   1.000
_cell.length_c   1.000
_cell.angle_alpha   90.00
_cell.angle_beta   90.00
_cell.angle_gamma   90.00
#
_symmetry.space_group_name_H-M   'P 1'
#
loop_
_entity.id
_entity.type
_entity.pdbx_description
1 polymer ?
#
loop_
_entity_poly.entity_id
_entity_poly.type
_entity_poly.pdbx_seq_one_letter_code
_entity_poly.pdbx_strand_id
1 'polypeptide(L)'
;AHNLDRDIAADLFEIVRNDPKIVTNVYREDEWYMNRHRPEEMRFFKEAVFNYKLYEPGELDPQGISKVFFTCEDHEHLLPLEQAMNARWG
;
A
#
# COMPACT_ATOMS: atom_id res chain seq x y z
N ALA A 1 -1.20 11.97 16.32
CA ALA A 1 -0.74 11.02 15.29
C ALA A 1 -1.65 9.80 15.37
N HIS A 2 -2.38 9.49 14.30
CA HIS A 2 -3.24 8.29 14.22
C HIS A 2 -2.51 7.27 13.34
N ASN A 3 -1.64 6.48 13.97
CA ASN A 3 -1.03 5.35 13.29
C ASN A 3 -2.01 4.17 13.31
N LEU A 4 -1.94 3.34 12.27
CA LEU A 4 -2.63 2.06 12.25
C LEU A 4 -2.13 1.19 13.41
N ASP A 5 -3.01 0.32 13.91
CA ASP A 5 -2.59 -0.75 14.80
C ASP A 5 -1.58 -1.63 14.05
N ARG A 6 -0.56 -2.10 14.77
CA ARG A 6 0.51 -2.94 14.22
C ARG A 6 -0.05 -4.20 13.57
N ASP A 7 -1.05 -4.82 14.19
CA ASP A 7 -1.64 -6.06 13.69
C ASP A 7 -2.44 -5.81 12.41
N ILE A 8 -3.12 -4.67 12.32
CA ILE A 8 -3.81 -4.25 11.09
C ILE A 8 -2.81 -3.96 9.97
N ALA A 9 -1.72 -3.22 10.25
CA ALA A 9 -0.70 -2.92 9.26
C ALA A 9 -0.01 -4.19 8.73
N ALA A 10 0.30 -5.14 9.61
CA ALA A 10 0.88 -6.43 9.22
C ALA A 10 -0.06 -7.24 8.33
N ASP A 11 -1.35 -7.33 8.69
CA ASP A 11 -2.35 -8.03 7.89
C ASP A 11 -2.53 -7.40 6.50
N LEU A 12 -2.49 -6.06 6.41
CA LEU A 12 -2.59 -5.33 5.15
C LEU A 12 -1.40 -5.56 4.22
N PHE A 13 -0.21 -5.84 4.74
CA PHE A 13 0.95 -6.17 3.91
C PHE A 13 0.84 -7.57 3.31
N GLU A 14 0.18 -8.50 4.00
CA GLU A 14 0.02 -9.88 3.55
C GLU A 14 -1.20 -10.09 2.65
N ILE A 15 -2.28 -9.31 2.82
CA ILE A 15 -3.58 -9.54 2.15
C ILE A 15 -3.51 -9.57 0.62
N VAL A 16 -2.61 -8.79 0.00
CA VAL A 16 -2.39 -8.74 -1.46
C VAL A 16 -0.98 -9.16 -1.86
N ARG A 17 -0.19 -9.76 -0.97
CA ARG A 17 1.21 -10.08 -1.23
C ARG A 17 1.43 -10.92 -2.49
N ASN A 18 0.53 -11.86 -2.73
CA ASN A 18 0.60 -12.77 -3.88
C ASN A 18 -0.03 -12.20 -5.15
N ASP A 19 -0.64 -11.02 -5.09
CA ASP A 19 -1.28 -10.42 -6.25
C ASP A 19 -0.27 -9.58 -7.04
N PRO A 20 0.07 -9.96 -8.28
CA PRO A 20 1.04 -9.22 -9.07
C PRO A 20 0.49 -7.88 -9.60
N LYS A 21 -0.84 -7.70 -9.63
CA LYS A 21 -1.50 -6.53 -10.22
C LYS A 21 -1.73 -5.42 -9.20
N ILE A 22 -1.72 -5.75 -7.91
CA ILE A 22 -1.97 -4.79 -6.83
C ILE A 22 -0.64 -4.28 -6.26
N VAL A 23 -0.52 -2.95 -6.23
CA VAL A 23 0.60 -2.25 -5.62
C VAL A 23 0.16 -1.77 -4.24
N THR A 24 0.98 -2.06 -3.24
CA THR A 24 0.77 -1.60 -1.86
C THR A 24 1.59 -0.35 -1.62
N ASN A 25 0.91 0.73 -1.28
CA ASN A 25 1.51 2.02 -0.96
C ASN A 25 1.36 2.27 0.54
N VAL A 26 2.46 2.62 1.18
CA VAL A 26 2.55 2.77 2.63
C VAL A 26 3.14 4.13 2.95
N TYR A 27 2.50 4.85 3.85
CA TYR A 27 2.97 6.13 4.37
C TYR A 27 3.43 5.95 5.82
N ARG A 28 4.70 6.25 6.07
CA ARG A 28 5.37 6.07 7.36
C ARG A 28 6.33 7.23 7.58
N GLU A 29 6.16 7.97 8.67
CA GLU A 29 7.09 9.02 9.10
C GLU A 29 7.49 10.00 7.98
N ASP A 30 6.50 10.55 7.27
CA ASP A 30 6.69 11.47 6.12
C ASP A 30 7.32 10.86 4.87
N GLU A 31 7.54 9.54 4.84
CA GLU A 31 8.06 8.83 3.68
C GLU A 31 7.02 7.90 3.04
N TRP A 32 7.12 7.78 1.71
CA TRP A 32 6.32 6.85 0.92
C TRP A 32 7.10 5.58 0.62
N TYR A 33 6.44 4.44 0.77
CA TYR A 33 6.98 3.12 0.50
C TYR A 33 6.06 2.36 -0.45
N MET A 34 6.64 1.69 -1.44
CA MET A 34 5.91 0.86 -2.41
C MET A 34 6.51 -0.54 -2.46
N ASN A 35 5.67 -1.58 -2.57
CA ASN A 35 6.16 -2.96 -2.66
C ASN A 35 6.78 -3.29 -4.03
N ARG A 36 6.55 -2.45 -5.05
CA ARG A 36 7.09 -2.62 -6.40
C ARG A 36 7.08 -1.32 -7.19
N HIS A 37 7.88 -1.26 -8.25
CA HIS A 37 7.89 -0.13 -9.17
C HIS A 37 6.61 -0.06 -10.00
N ARG A 38 6.19 1.17 -10.30
CA ARG A 38 5.11 1.47 -11.24
C ARG A 38 5.57 2.54 -12.26
N PRO A 39 6.45 2.16 -13.20
CA PRO A 39 7.11 3.12 -14.09
C PRO A 39 6.14 3.86 -15.02
N GLU A 40 4.98 3.28 -15.32
CA GLU A 40 3.95 3.93 -16.14
C GLU A 40 3.23 5.06 -15.41
N GLU A 41 2.98 4.90 -14.11
CA GLU A 41 2.28 5.91 -13.31
C GLU A 41 3.16 7.11 -12.99
N MET A 42 4.48 6.93 -12.91
CA MET A 42 5.46 8.02 -12.81
C MET A 42 5.38 9.02 -13.98
N ARG A 43 4.77 8.64 -15.13
CA ARG A 43 4.55 9.55 -16.26
C ARG A 43 3.40 10.54 -16.04
N PHE A 44 2.48 10.25 -15.12
CA PHE A 44 1.34 11.11 -14.79
C PHE A 44 1.65 12.04 -13.61
N PHE A 45 2.56 11.66 -12.71
CA PHE A 45 3.02 12.51 -11.59
C PHE A 45 4.04 13.59 -12.02
N LYS A 46 3.82 14.28 -13.14
CA LYS A 46 4.78 15.27 -13.70
C LYS A 46 5.02 16.51 -12.82
N GLU A 47 4.13 16.80 -11.88
CA GLU A 47 4.23 18.01 -11.03
C GLU A 47 4.43 17.71 -9.54
N ALA A 48 4.20 16.48 -9.11
CA ALA A 48 4.50 16.05 -7.75
C ALA A 48 5.79 15.24 -7.77
N VAL A 49 6.83 15.72 -7.08
CA VAL A 49 8.03 14.92 -6.83
C VAL A 49 7.65 13.78 -5.89
N PHE A 50 7.01 12.75 -6.43
CA PHE A 50 6.57 11.59 -5.68
C PHE A 50 7.81 10.72 -5.41
N ASN A 51 8.52 11.08 -4.34
CA ASN A 51 9.64 10.30 -3.83
C ASN A 51 9.07 9.13 -3.04
N TYR A 52 9.32 7.91 -3.51
CA TYR A 52 9.01 6.69 -2.79
C TYR A 52 10.26 5.82 -2.68
N LYS A 53 10.28 4.99 -1.64
CA LYS A 53 11.26 3.91 -1.48
C LYS A 53 10.59 2.58 -1.81
N LEU A 54 11.34 1.67 -2.42
CA LEU A 54 10.88 0.29 -2.48
C LEU A 54 11.16 -0.40 -1.16
N TYR A 55 10.25 -1.31 -0.78
CA TYR A 55 10.48 -2.24 0.31
C TYR A 55 10.20 -3.67 -0.16
N GLU A 56 10.94 -4.63 0.37
CA GLU A 56 10.62 -6.04 0.16
C GLU A 56 9.60 -6.53 1.21
N PRO A 57 8.74 -7.51 0.86
CA PRO A 57 7.82 -8.10 1.82
C PRO A 57 8.56 -8.63 3.06
N GLY A 58 8.20 -8.13 4.24
CA GLY A 58 8.82 -8.50 5.51
C GLY A 58 9.96 -7.57 5.97
N GLU A 59 10.43 -6.64 5.14
CA GLU A 59 11.43 -5.65 5.56
C GLU A 59 10.83 -4.42 6.25
N LEU A 60 9.59 -4.05 5.88
CA LEU A 60 8.95 -2.87 6.44
C LEU A 60 8.35 -3.18 7.81
N ASP A 61 8.81 -2.47 8.85
CA ASP A 61 8.23 -2.59 10.19
C ASP A 61 6.78 -2.06 10.19
N PRO A 62 5.78 -2.87 10.61
CA PRO A 62 4.40 -2.43 10.71
C PRO A 62 4.17 -1.36 11.79
N GLN A 63 5.18 -0.97 12.57
CA GLN A 63 5.10 0.18 13.48
C GLN A 63 5.30 1.53 12.78
N GLY A 64 4.54 2.52 13.24
CA GLY A 64 4.64 3.90 12.74
C GLY A 64 3.92 4.15 11.41
N ILE A 65 3.16 3.17 10.92
CA ILE A 65 2.41 3.28 9.68
C ILE A 65 1.19 4.16 9.90
N SER A 66 1.10 5.26 9.16
CA SER A 66 -0.04 6.19 9.25
C SER A 66 -1.12 5.88 8.21
N LYS A 67 -0.75 5.35 7.05
CA LYS A 67 -1.71 5.02 5.97
C LYS A 67 -1.18 3.89 5.09
N VAL A 68 -2.08 2.98 4.72
CA VAL A 68 -1.86 1.98 3.67
C VAL A 68 -2.98 2.11 2.66
N PHE A 69 -2.65 2.07 1.37
CA PHE A 69 -3.66 1.97 0.30
C PHE A 69 -3.14 1.15 -0.86
N PHE A 70 -4.08 0.63 -1.64
CA PHE A 70 -3.83 -0.27 -2.73
C PHE A 70 -4.17 0.39 -4.05
N THR A 71 -3.32 0.21 -5.05
CA THR A 71 -3.58 0.66 -6.42
C THR A 71 -3.50 -0.51 -7.38
N CYS A 72 -4.38 -0.54 -8.38
CA CYS A 72 -4.39 -1.50 -9.47
C CYS A 72 -4.74 -0.75 -10.76
N GLU A 73 -4.38 -1.29 -11.92
CA GLU A 73 -4.77 -0.70 -13.22
C GLU A 73 -6.27 -0.96 -13.47
N ASP A 74 -6.73 -2.12 -13.02
CA ASP A 74 -8.12 -2.53 -13.09
C ASP A 74 -8.80 -2.27 -11.74
N HIS A 75 -9.71 -1.30 -11.71
CA HIS A 75 -10.46 -0.98 -10.51
C HIS A 75 -11.37 -2.13 -10.07
N GLU A 76 -11.92 -2.93 -10.99
CA GLU A 76 -12.78 -4.06 -10.63
C GLU A 76 -12.03 -5.11 -9.81
N HIS A 77 -10.72 -5.21 -10.03
CA HIS A 77 -9.81 -6.09 -9.29
C HIS A 77 -9.61 -5.65 -7.82
N LEU A 78 -9.92 -4.39 -7.49
CA LEU A 78 -9.88 -3.88 -6.11
C LEU A 78 -11.19 -4.11 -5.35
N LEU A 79 -12.30 -4.38 -6.03
CA LEU A 79 -13.61 -4.55 -5.37
C LEU A 79 -13.63 -5.72 -4.38
N PRO A 80 -13.09 -6.92 -4.70
CA PRO A 80 -13.04 -8.02 -3.74
C PRO A 80 -12.18 -7.69 -2.51
N LEU A 81 -11.10 -6.92 -2.73
CA LEU A 81 -10.20 -6.48 -1.66
C LEU A 81 -10.92 -5.51 -0.71
N GLU A 82 -11.63 -4.52 -1.26
CA GLU A 82 -12.42 -3.57 -0.47
C GLU A 82 -13.48 -4.31 0.37
N GLN A 83 -14.18 -5.28 -0.21
CA GLN A 83 -15.15 -6.09 0.53
C GLN A 83 -14.49 -6.90 1.66
N ALA A 84 -13.34 -7.52 1.41
CA ALA A 84 -12.59 -8.28 2.41
C ALA A 84 -12.11 -7.38 3.56
N MET A 85 -11.64 -6.17 3.25
CA MET A 85 -11.21 -5.19 4.25
C MET A 85 -12.38 -4.70 5.11
N ASN A 86 -13.51 -4.33 4.49
CA ASN A 86 -14.70 -3.87 5.20
C ASN A 86 -15.32 -4.99 6.07
N ALA A 87 -15.28 -6.24 5.61
CA ALA A 87 -15.79 -7.37 6.41
C ALA A 87 -14.94 -7.63 7.67
N ARG A 88 -13.65 -7.26 7.66
CA ARG A 88 -12.69 -7.55 8.73
C ARG A 88 -12.46 -6.38 9.69
N TRP A 89 -12.53 -5.15 9.18
CA TRP A 89 -12.22 -3.92 9.93
C TRP A 89 -13.21 -2.76 9.71
N GLY A 90 -14.25 -2.95 8.91
CA GLY A 90 -15.25 -1.92 8.56
C GLY A 90 -16.37 -1.75 9.58
#